data_AF-A0A344LXG5-F1
#
_entry.id   AF-A0A344LXG5-F1
#
_cell.length_a   1.000
_cell.length_b   1.000
_cell.length_c   1.000
_cell.angle_alpha   90.00
_cell.angle_beta   90.00
_cell.angle_gamma   90.00
#
_symmetry.space_group_name_H-M   'P 1'
#
loop_
_entity.id
_entity.type
_entity.pdbx_description
1 polymer ?
#
loop_
_entity_poly.entity_id
_entity_poly.type
_entity_poly.pdbx_seq_one_letter_code
_entity_poly.pdbx_strand_id
1 'polypeptide(L)'
;MEIKIGTAQILKILNILSWIIFIGLCVEAGIYLFNGTYTMTINSYNARFLNLLDLYNFSPSYYIQEMIFMSIVAILKAIMFYLIVKMLHEKKLNITQPFTSEMGRFIFYLAYLSFGIGLFSLWAAKFNTWLTASGVQVPNLETLNLEGGSVWIFMSIILFVIGQIFKRGIEIQSEIDLTI
;
A
#
# COMPACT_ATOMS: atom_id res chain seq x y z
N MET A 1 -20.70 4.82 33.05
CA MET A 1 -20.55 6.07 32.28
C MET A 1 -20.36 5.67 30.83
N GLU A 2 -21.42 5.75 30.00
CA GLU A 2 -21.34 5.35 28.59
C GLU A 2 -20.52 6.40 27.82
N ILE A 3 -19.34 6.02 27.35
CA ILE A 3 -18.55 6.88 26.46
C ILE A 3 -19.23 6.83 25.09
N LYS A 4 -20.10 7.81 24.80
CA LYS A 4 -20.66 8.00 23.45
C LYS A 4 -19.62 8.69 22.58
N ILE A 5 -18.85 7.90 21.84
CA ILE A 5 -17.92 8.43 20.84
C ILE A 5 -18.73 8.88 19.62
N GLY A 6 -18.71 10.18 19.31
CA GLY A 6 -19.36 10.71 18.13
C GLY A 6 -18.59 10.38 16.84
N THR A 7 -19.29 10.24 15.72
CA THR A 7 -18.68 9.93 14.41
C THR A 7 -17.58 10.90 14.00
N ALA A 8 -17.72 12.19 14.34
CA ALA A 8 -16.69 13.20 14.11
C ALA A 8 -15.39 12.93 14.89
N GLN A 9 -15.50 12.39 16.11
CA GLN A 9 -14.35 12.02 16.92
C GLN A 9 -13.64 10.79 16.35
N ILE A 10 -14.39 9.80 15.86
CA ILE A 10 -13.84 8.62 15.16
C ILE A 10 -13.06 9.07 13.92
N LEU A 11 -13.64 9.91 13.07
CA LEU A 11 -12.97 10.42 11.88
C LEU A 11 -11.69 11.19 12.21
N LYS A 12 -11.70 11.99 13.28
CA LYS A 12 -10.51 12.74 13.72
C LYS A 12 -9.39 11.81 14.17
N ILE A 13 -9.71 10.75 14.93
CA ILE A 13 -8.74 9.75 15.36
C ILE A 13 -8.16 9.00 14.15
N LEU A 14 -9.04 8.54 13.23
CA LEU A 14 -8.60 7.87 12.01
C LEU A 14 -7.69 8.75 11.17
N ASN A 15 -8.00 10.05 11.02
CA ASN A 15 -7.16 10.99 10.29
C ASN A 15 -5.74 11.10 10.90
N ILE A 16 -5.63 11.22 12.22
CA ILE A 16 -4.33 11.28 12.91
C ILE A 16 -3.54 9.98 12.68
N LEU A 17 -4.20 8.82 12.83
CA LEU A 17 -3.55 7.52 12.61
C LEU A 17 -3.09 7.36 11.15
N SER A 18 -3.92 7.77 10.18
CA SER A 18 -3.57 7.71 8.76
C SER A 18 -2.37 8.59 8.42
N TRP A 19 -2.25 9.77 9.04
CA TRP A 19 -1.07 10.64 8.88
C TRP A 19 0.22 9.99 9.40
N ILE A 20 0.16 9.38 10.59
CA ILE A 20 1.33 8.71 11.19
C ILE A 20 1.79 7.56 10.27
N ILE A 21 0.87 6.73 9.80
CA ILE A 21 1.19 5.61 8.91
C ILE A 21 1.73 6.12 7.57
N PHE A 22 1.11 7.15 6.99
CA PHE A 22 1.55 7.74 5.73
C PHE A 22 3.00 8.23 5.81
N ILE A 23 3.37 8.97 6.86
CA ILE A 23 4.73 9.46 7.06
C ILE A 23 5.72 8.29 7.19
N GLY A 24 5.38 7.26 7.96
CA GLY A 24 6.21 6.07 8.10
C GLY A 24 6.48 5.38 6.75
N LEU A 25 5.45 5.20 5.93
CA LEU A 25 5.57 4.60 4.60
C LEU A 25 6.39 5.46 3.63
N CYS A 26 6.31 6.79 3.72
CA CYS A 26 7.15 7.68 2.93
C CYS A 26 8.64 7.55 3.30
N VAL A 27 8.94 7.45 4.60
CA VAL A 27 10.31 7.21 5.07
C VAL A 27 10.82 5.86 4.58
N GLU A 28 10.01 4.81 4.69
CA GLU A 28 10.34 3.47 4.20
C GLU A 28 10.65 3.46 2.70
N ALA A 29 9.77 4.06 1.88
CA ALA A 29 10.00 4.18 0.44
C ALA A 29 11.27 4.97 0.12
N GLY A 30 11.55 6.04 0.89
CA GLY A 30 12.77 6.83 0.78
C GLY A 30 14.03 6.01 1.11
N ILE A 31 13.98 5.17 2.15
CA ILE A 31 15.08 4.27 2.52
C ILE A 31 15.41 3.32 1.37
N TYR A 32 14.41 2.68 0.75
CA TYR A 32 14.66 1.74 -0.34
C TYR A 32 15.19 2.43 -1.60
N LEU A 33 14.59 3.54 -2.02
CA LEU A 33 15.05 4.29 -3.18
C LEU A 33 16.48 4.82 -3.01
N PHE A 34 16.76 5.43 -1.85
CA PHE A 34 18.07 5.99 -1.55
C PHE A 34 19.14 4.90 -1.48
N ASN A 35 18.91 3.84 -0.68
CA ASN A 35 19.89 2.76 -0.54
C ASN A 35 20.10 1.99 -1.84
N GLY A 36 19.04 1.77 -2.63
CA GLY A 36 19.15 1.13 -3.94
C GLY A 36 20.07 1.93 -4.87
N THR A 37 19.79 3.24 -4.99
CA THR A 37 20.58 4.16 -5.85
C THR A 37 22.01 4.33 -5.35
N TYR A 38 22.19 4.51 -4.04
CA TYR A 38 23.50 4.71 -3.41
C TYR A 38 24.40 3.48 -3.56
N THR A 39 23.84 2.28 -3.38
CA THR A 39 24.58 1.02 -3.53
C THR A 39 25.04 0.81 -4.98
N MET A 40 24.23 1.22 -5.96
CA MET A 40 24.59 1.09 -7.38
C MET A 40 25.62 2.11 -7.86
N THR A 41 25.58 3.33 -7.33
CA THR A 41 26.34 4.47 -7.90
C THR A 41 27.57 4.86 -7.09
N ILE A 42 27.58 4.61 -5.78
CA ILE A 42 28.61 5.12 -4.87
C ILE A 42 29.36 3.99 -4.16
N ASN A 43 28.66 3.12 -3.43
CA ASN A 43 29.33 2.09 -2.62
C ASN A 43 28.49 0.80 -2.53
N SER A 44 28.97 -0.25 -3.18
CA SER A 44 28.34 -1.59 -3.18
C SER A 44 28.25 -2.24 -1.80
N TYR A 45 29.16 -1.90 -0.87
CA TYR A 45 29.12 -2.41 0.51
C TYR A 45 27.86 -1.97 1.26
N ASN A 46 27.21 -0.90 0.80
CA ASN A 46 25.96 -0.41 1.38
C ASN A 46 24.80 -1.42 1.30
N ALA A 47 24.88 -2.44 0.42
CA ALA A 47 23.93 -3.55 0.40
C ALA A 47 23.77 -4.24 1.76
N ARG A 48 24.80 -4.16 2.63
CA ARG A 48 24.75 -4.67 4.01
C ARG A 48 23.70 -3.97 4.89
N PHE A 49 23.34 -2.72 4.60
CA PHE A 49 22.36 -1.96 5.39
C PHE A 49 21.01 -2.68 5.50
N LEU A 50 20.58 -3.35 4.43
CA LEU A 50 19.36 -4.16 4.38
C LEU A 50 19.65 -5.67 4.49
N ASN A 51 20.85 -6.06 4.89
CA ASN A 51 21.34 -7.45 4.89
C ASN A 51 21.24 -8.14 3.51
N LEU A 52 21.40 -7.39 2.42
CA LEU A 52 21.35 -7.87 1.04
C LEU A 52 22.74 -7.99 0.40
N LEU A 53 23.81 -7.98 1.22
CA LEU A 53 25.19 -8.04 0.72
C LEU A 53 25.47 -9.38 0.01
N ASP A 54 24.96 -10.49 0.55
CA ASP A 54 25.12 -11.82 -0.07
C ASP A 54 24.41 -11.90 -1.42
N LEU A 55 23.21 -11.30 -1.52
CA LEU A 55 22.49 -11.18 -2.79
C LEU A 55 23.26 -10.33 -3.80
N TYR A 56 23.83 -9.21 -3.36
CA TYR A 56 24.64 -8.35 -4.22
C TYR A 56 25.88 -9.08 -4.75
N ASN A 57 26.59 -9.82 -3.88
CA ASN A 57 27.76 -10.61 -4.24
C ASN A 57 27.42 -11.75 -5.19
N PHE A 58 26.23 -12.36 -5.05
CA PHE A 58 25.74 -13.37 -5.96
C PHE A 58 25.43 -12.79 -7.34
N SER A 59 24.69 -11.67 -7.40
CA SER A 59 24.41 -10.95 -8.64
C SER A 59 23.90 -9.54 -8.36
N PRO A 60 24.63 -8.49 -8.82
CA PRO A 60 24.15 -7.11 -8.72
C PRO A 60 22.79 -6.88 -9.39
N SER A 61 22.51 -7.61 -10.48
CA SER A 61 21.22 -7.51 -11.18
C SER A 61 20.06 -8.01 -10.31
N TYR A 62 20.25 -9.10 -9.56
CA TYR A 62 19.23 -9.64 -8.66
C TYR A 62 19.03 -8.76 -7.43
N TYR A 63 20.10 -8.14 -6.92
CA TYR A 63 19.98 -7.08 -5.91
C TYR A 63 19.10 -5.93 -6.39
N ILE A 64 19.33 -5.42 -7.61
CA ILE A 64 18.52 -4.34 -8.18
C ILE A 64 17.06 -4.75 -8.32
N GLN A 65 16.82 -5.98 -8.77
CA GLN A 65 15.46 -6.52 -8.90
C GLN A 65 14.74 -6.56 -7.53
N GLU A 66 15.41 -6.99 -6.47
CA GLU A 66 14.86 -6.98 -5.11
C GLU A 66 14.56 -5.55 -4.63
N MET A 67 15.49 -4.61 -4.83
CA MET A 67 15.29 -3.20 -4.48
C MET A 67 14.11 -2.57 -5.23
N ILE A 68 13.88 -2.96 -6.49
CA ILE A 68 12.72 -2.52 -7.27
C ILE A 68 11.42 -3.06 -6.66
N PHE A 69 11.38 -4.34 -6.28
CA PHE A 69 10.18 -4.90 -5.63
C PHE A 69 9.86 -4.18 -4.32
N MET A 70 10.85 -4.01 -3.45
CA MET A 70 10.70 -3.29 -2.17
C MET A 70 10.21 -1.86 -2.40
N SER A 71 10.82 -1.14 -3.35
CA SER A 71 10.45 0.25 -3.66
C SER A 71 9.04 0.36 -4.21
N ILE A 72 8.64 -0.49 -5.16
CA ILE A 72 7.29 -0.47 -5.73
C ILE A 72 6.25 -0.72 -4.64
N VAL A 73 6.45 -1.74 -3.81
CA VAL A 73 5.51 -2.08 -2.73
C VAL A 73 5.38 -0.93 -1.72
N ALA A 74 6.49 -0.35 -1.28
CA ALA A 74 6.47 0.78 -0.34
C ALA A 74 5.80 2.02 -0.93
N ILE A 75 6.09 2.36 -2.20
CA ILE A 75 5.48 3.50 -2.90
C ILE A 75 3.97 3.29 -3.06
N LEU A 76 3.52 2.11 -3.46
CA LEU A 76 2.10 1.82 -3.60
C LEU A 76 1.36 1.92 -2.25
N LYS A 77 1.95 1.41 -1.17
CA LYS A 77 1.42 1.58 0.20
C LYS A 77 1.34 3.07 0.57
N ALA A 78 2.39 3.85 0.29
CA ALA A 78 2.41 5.29 0.56
C ALA A 78 1.34 6.05 -0.23
N ILE A 79 1.16 5.75 -1.53
CA ILE A 79 0.10 6.33 -2.36
C ILE A 79 -1.28 5.99 -1.81
N MET A 80 -1.50 4.74 -1.38
CA MET A 80 -2.76 4.33 -0.78
C MET A 80 -3.08 5.15 0.47
N PHE A 81 -2.11 5.29 1.38
CA PHE A 81 -2.30 6.08 2.60
C PHE A 81 -2.42 7.58 2.33
N TYR A 82 -1.73 8.11 1.31
CA TYR A 82 -1.96 9.48 0.85
C TYR A 82 -3.41 9.69 0.42
N LEU A 83 -3.99 8.76 -0.35
CA LEU A 83 -5.39 8.86 -0.76
C LEU A 83 -6.32 8.83 0.46
N ILE A 84 -6.07 7.97 1.45
CA ILE A 84 -6.86 7.90 2.69
C ILE A 84 -6.78 9.22 3.47
N VAL A 85 -5.56 9.74 3.68
CA VAL A 85 -5.31 11.02 4.35
C VAL A 85 -6.00 12.16 3.61
N LYS A 86 -5.87 12.24 2.29
CA LYS A 86 -6.50 13.25 1.46
C LYS A 86 -8.03 13.21 1.62
N MET A 87 -8.61 12.01 1.59
CA MET A 87 -10.04 11.80 1.76
C MET A 87 -10.53 12.33 3.13
N LEU A 88 -9.86 11.92 4.22
CA LEU A 88 -10.20 12.29 5.59
C LEU A 88 -9.97 13.79 5.86
N HIS A 89 -8.89 14.36 5.32
CA HIS A 89 -8.52 15.75 5.53
C HIS A 89 -9.40 16.74 4.76
N GLU A 90 -9.72 16.46 3.49
CA GLU A 90 -10.57 17.33 2.65
C GLU A 90 -12.06 17.31 3.08
N LYS A 91 -12.41 16.56 4.14
CA LYS A 91 -13.80 16.34 4.62
C LYS A 91 -14.74 15.85 3.52
N LYS A 92 -14.20 15.15 2.52
CA LYS A 92 -14.97 14.55 1.42
C LYS A 92 -15.78 13.34 1.86
N LEU A 93 -15.55 12.84 3.08
CA LEU A 93 -16.46 11.95 3.80
C LEU A 93 -17.70 12.73 4.23
N ASN A 94 -18.63 12.92 3.30
CA ASN A 94 -19.98 13.32 3.68
C ASN A 94 -20.74 12.09 4.20
N ILE A 95 -20.74 11.92 5.52
CA ILE A 95 -21.45 10.79 6.15
C ILE A 95 -22.97 10.89 5.98
N THR A 96 -23.52 12.09 5.75
CA THR A 96 -24.96 12.24 5.51
C THR A 96 -25.36 11.78 4.10
N GLN A 97 -24.45 11.86 3.13
CA GLN A 97 -24.63 11.35 1.77
C GLN A 97 -23.39 10.55 1.33
N PRO A 98 -23.28 9.27 1.73
CA PRO A 98 -22.08 8.47 1.49
C PRO A 98 -21.92 8.01 0.03
N PHE A 99 -23.00 7.96 -0.75
CA PHE A 99 -22.99 7.47 -2.14
C PHE A 99 -22.68 8.60 -3.13
N THR A 100 -21.45 9.10 -3.09
CA THR A 100 -20.95 10.08 -4.08
C THR A 100 -20.02 9.41 -5.09
N SER A 101 -19.98 9.96 -6.31
CA SER A 101 -19.03 9.52 -7.35
C SER A 101 -17.57 9.59 -6.88
N GLU A 102 -17.23 10.59 -6.05
CA GLU A 102 -15.91 10.71 -5.44
C GLU A 102 -15.58 9.53 -4.52
N MET A 103 -16.52 9.12 -3.65
CA MET A 103 -16.36 8.00 -2.73
C MET A 103 -16.26 6.66 -3.48
N GLY A 104 -17.12 6.46 -4.49
CA GLY A 104 -17.06 5.26 -5.33
C GLY A 104 -15.70 5.12 -6.03
N ARG A 105 -15.21 6.20 -6.64
CA ARG A 105 -13.88 6.22 -7.29
C ARG A 105 -12.74 5.99 -6.30
N PHE A 106 -12.83 6.57 -5.10
CA PHE A 106 -11.85 6.35 -4.04
C PHE A 106 -11.76 4.86 -3.65
N ILE A 107 -12.88 4.18 -3.47
CA ILE A 107 -12.91 2.74 -3.15
C ILE A 107 -12.26 1.91 -4.25
N PHE A 108 -12.56 2.20 -5.52
CA PHE A 108 -11.90 1.51 -6.64
C PHE A 108 -10.40 1.76 -6.69
N TYR A 109 -9.93 2.98 -6.42
CA TYR A 109 -8.50 3.25 -6.31
C TYR A 109 -7.83 2.43 -5.20
N LEU A 110 -8.45 2.31 -4.02
CA LEU A 110 -7.93 1.44 -2.96
C LEU A 110 -7.92 -0.03 -3.39
N ALA A 111 -8.95 -0.50 -4.12
CA ALA A 111 -8.99 -1.86 -4.64
C ALA A 111 -7.83 -2.13 -5.63
N TYR A 112 -7.59 -1.22 -6.57
CA TYR A 112 -6.52 -1.36 -7.56
C TYR A 112 -5.12 -1.25 -6.94
N LEU A 113 -4.92 -0.34 -5.98
CA LEU A 113 -3.66 -0.25 -5.24
C LEU A 113 -3.41 -1.50 -4.40
N SER A 114 -4.43 -2.03 -3.72
CA SER A 114 -4.32 -3.29 -2.96
C SER A 114 -3.95 -4.45 -3.87
N PHE A 115 -4.52 -4.51 -5.07
CA PHE A 115 -4.17 -5.51 -6.07
C PHE A 115 -2.69 -5.41 -6.47
N GLY A 116 -2.23 -4.20 -6.79
CA GLY A 116 -0.84 -3.94 -7.15
C GLY A 116 0.13 -4.34 -6.05
N ILE A 117 -0.14 -3.93 -4.80
CA ILE A 117 0.67 -4.31 -3.65
C ILE A 117 0.75 -5.83 -3.51
N GLY A 118 -0.40 -6.52 -3.59
CA GLY A 118 -0.46 -7.97 -3.49
C GLY A 118 0.31 -8.67 -4.61
N LEU A 119 0.17 -8.19 -5.85
CA LEU A 119 0.85 -8.75 -7.01
C LEU A 119 2.37 -8.66 -6.88
N PHE A 120 2.91 -7.47 -6.57
CA PHE A 120 4.35 -7.29 -6.43
C PHE A 120 4.92 -7.98 -5.19
N SER A 121 4.17 -8.05 -4.09
CA SER A 121 4.58 -8.79 -2.89
C SER A 121 4.65 -10.30 -3.15
N LEU A 122 3.68 -10.87 -3.87
CA LEU A 122 3.71 -12.28 -4.26
C LEU A 122 4.83 -12.58 -5.26
N TRP A 123 5.12 -11.64 -6.16
CA TRP A 123 6.24 -11.79 -7.09
C TRP A 123 7.57 -11.79 -6.33
N ALA A 124 7.78 -10.83 -5.44
CA ALA A 124 8.98 -10.77 -4.60
C ALA A 124 9.12 -12.02 -3.73
N ALA A 125 8.02 -12.56 -3.20
CA ALA A 125 8.03 -13.81 -2.43
C ALA A 125 8.50 -15.01 -3.27
N LYS A 126 8.00 -15.15 -4.50
CA LYS A 126 8.44 -16.20 -5.43
C LYS A 126 9.91 -16.03 -5.80
N PHE A 127 10.35 -14.80 -6.02
CA PHE A 127 11.73 -14.48 -6.35
C PHE A 127 12.69 -14.82 -5.20
N ASN A 128 12.37 -14.43 -3.96
CA ASN A 128 13.14 -14.80 -2.77
C ASN A 128 13.19 -16.31 -2.53
N THR A 129 12.08 -17.01 -2.79
CA THR A 129 12.05 -18.49 -2.70
C THR A 129 13.02 -19.12 -3.69
N TRP A 130 13.07 -18.61 -4.93
CA TRP A 130 14.01 -19.06 -5.95
C TRP A 130 15.46 -18.75 -5.56
N LEU A 131 15.75 -17.55 -5.04
CA LEU A 131 17.09 -17.16 -4.57
C LEU A 131 17.58 -18.07 -3.43
N THR A 132 16.70 -18.36 -2.48
CA THR A 132 17.02 -19.26 -1.36
C THR A 132 17.28 -20.69 -1.86
N ALA A 133 16.50 -21.17 -2.84
CA ALA A 133 16.74 -22.47 -3.46
C ALA A 133 18.05 -22.53 -4.27
N SER A 134 18.54 -21.39 -4.76
CA SER A 134 19.86 -21.25 -5.39
C SER A 134 21.02 -21.12 -4.40
N GLY A 135 20.76 -21.19 -3.08
CA GLY A 135 21.79 -21.13 -2.04
C GLY A 135 22.17 -19.72 -1.60
N VAL A 136 21.43 -18.70 -2.02
CA VAL A 136 21.66 -17.30 -1.60
C VAL A 136 20.95 -17.04 -0.28
N GLN A 137 21.67 -16.50 0.70
CA GLN A 137 21.07 -16.02 1.94
C GLN A 137 20.39 -14.67 1.68
N VAL A 138 19.06 -14.66 1.79
CA VAL A 138 18.24 -13.45 1.70
C VAL A 138 17.44 -13.28 2.99
N PRO A 139 17.24 -12.04 3.46
CA PRO A 139 16.39 -11.79 4.62
C PRO A 139 14.96 -12.26 4.41
N ASN A 140 14.26 -12.59 5.50
CA ASN A 140 12.87 -13.01 5.43
C ASN A 140 11.98 -11.87 4.89
N LEU A 141 10.89 -12.23 4.21
CA LEU A 141 9.95 -11.27 3.61
C LEU A 141 9.36 -10.26 4.61
N GLU A 142 9.18 -10.66 5.87
CA GLU A 142 8.76 -9.78 6.97
C GLU A 142 9.76 -8.63 7.17
N THR A 143 11.06 -8.96 7.23
CA THR A 143 12.12 -7.97 7.45
C THR A 143 12.28 -7.00 6.27
N LEU A 144 11.87 -7.42 5.07
CA LEU A 144 11.87 -6.59 3.86
C LEU A 144 10.53 -5.88 3.63
N ASN A 145 9.55 -6.02 4.53
CA ASN A 145 8.19 -5.49 4.43
C ASN A 145 7.45 -5.92 3.14
N LEU A 146 7.79 -7.10 2.61
CA LEU A 146 7.24 -7.70 1.39
C LEU A 146 6.23 -8.82 1.66
N GLU A 147 5.91 -9.07 2.92
CA GLU A 147 4.96 -10.10 3.32
C GLU A 147 3.48 -9.73 3.04
N GLY A 148 2.59 -10.71 3.21
CA GLY A 148 1.15 -10.49 3.16
C GLY A 148 0.55 -10.30 1.77
N GLY A 149 1.27 -10.70 0.69
CA GLY A 149 0.78 -10.53 -0.68
C GLY A 149 -0.62 -11.13 -0.93
N SER A 150 -0.91 -12.31 -0.37
CA SER A 150 -2.25 -12.93 -0.45
C SER A 150 -3.33 -12.13 0.27
N VAL A 151 -3.00 -11.53 1.42
CA VAL A 151 -3.91 -10.67 2.20
C VAL A 151 -4.24 -9.41 1.41
N TRP A 152 -3.28 -8.82 0.72
CA TRP A 152 -3.49 -7.67 -0.15
C TRP A 152 -4.38 -7.98 -1.36
N ILE A 153 -4.19 -9.15 -1.99
CA ILE A 153 -5.09 -9.61 -3.07
C ILE A 153 -6.51 -9.82 -2.53
N PHE A 154 -6.65 -10.45 -1.36
CA PHE A 154 -7.96 -10.65 -0.73
C PHE A 154 -8.65 -9.31 -0.41
N MET A 155 -7.91 -8.35 0.16
CA MET A 155 -8.37 -6.99 0.41
C MET A 155 -8.84 -6.30 -0.88
N SER A 156 -8.10 -6.46 -1.98
CA SER A 156 -8.48 -5.91 -3.28
C SER A 156 -9.84 -6.42 -3.74
N ILE A 157 -10.08 -7.74 -3.64
CA ILE A 157 -11.34 -8.36 -4.05
C ILE A 157 -12.50 -7.81 -3.21
N ILE A 158 -12.31 -7.72 -1.88
CA ILE A 158 -13.33 -7.16 -0.98
C ILE A 158 -13.65 -5.71 -1.35
N LEU A 159 -12.63 -4.87 -1.49
CA LEU A 159 -12.80 -3.46 -1.85
C LEU A 159 -13.45 -3.30 -3.22
N PHE A 160 -13.14 -4.18 -4.18
CA PHE A 160 -13.77 -4.17 -5.49
C PHE A 160 -15.27 -4.48 -5.39
N VAL A 161 -15.67 -5.49 -4.61
CA VAL A 161 -17.08 -5.81 -4.35
C VAL A 161 -17.79 -4.63 -3.69
N ILE A 162 -17.18 -4.01 -2.68
CA ILE A 162 -17.73 -2.81 -2.03
C ILE A 162 -17.87 -1.67 -3.06
N GLY A 163 -16.88 -1.48 -3.94
CA GLY A 163 -16.93 -0.48 -5.01
C GLY A 163 -18.11 -0.70 -5.97
N GLN A 164 -18.44 -1.95 -6.30
CA GLN A 164 -19.62 -2.27 -7.10
C GLN A 164 -20.93 -1.92 -6.38
N ILE A 165 -21.02 -2.18 -5.07
CA ILE A 165 -22.19 -1.80 -4.27
C ILE A 165 -22.35 -0.28 -4.25
N PHE A 166 -21.26 0.47 -4.05
CA PHE A 166 -21.28 1.93 -4.08
C PHE A 166 -21.71 2.45 -5.45
N LYS A 167 -21.19 1.87 -6.54
CA LYS A 167 -21.60 2.23 -7.90
C LYS A 167 -23.11 2.09 -8.08
N ARG A 168 -23.69 0.96 -7.65
CA ARG A 168 -25.13 0.72 -7.73
C ARG A 168 -25.93 1.69 -6.85
N GLY A 169 -25.43 1.98 -5.64
CA GLY A 169 -26.06 2.96 -4.74
C GLY A 169 -26.10 4.38 -5.33
N ILE A 170 -25.03 4.80 -6.01
CA ILE A 170 -24.97 6.09 -6.72
C ILE A 170 -26.00 6.15 -7.85
N GLU A 171 -26.11 5.08 -8.65
CA GLU A 171 -27.12 5.00 -9.74
C GLU A 171 -28.53 5.18 -9.19
N ILE A 172 -28.89 4.45 -8.12
CA ILE A 172 -30.21 4.55 -7.49
C ILE A 172 -30.48 5.95 -6.95
N GLN A 173 -29.50 6.57 -6.28
CA GLN A 173 -29.67 7.94 -5.75
C GLN A 173 -29.90 8.95 -6.88
N SER A 174 -29.19 8.80 -8.00
CA SER A 174 -29.37 9.68 -9.16
C SER A 174 -30.73 9.54 -9.83
N GLU A 175 -31.31 8.34 -9.84
CA GLU A 175 -32.67 8.09 -10.37
C GLU A 175 -33.74 8.76 -9.49
N ILE A 176 -33.57 8.71 -8.16
CA ILE A 176 -34.49 9.34 -7.19
C ILE A 176 -34.44 10.87 -7.30
N ASP A 177 -33.24 11.45 -7.39
CA ASP A 177 -33.08 12.91 -7.52
C ASP A 177 -33.67 13.46 -8.83
N LEU A 178 -33.84 12.62 -9.86
CA LEU A 178 -34.47 12.99 -11.15
C LEU A 178 -36.00 12.85 -11.15
N THR A 179 -36.59 12.19 -10.15
CA THR A 179 -38.04 11.91 -10.08
C THR A 179 -38.78 12.76 -9.05
N ILE A 180 -38.07 13.51 -8.21
CA ILE A 180 -38.61 14.49 -7.24
C ILE A 180 -38.58 15.89 -7.86
#